data_AF-A0A2U1QTI2-F1
#
_entry.id   AF-A0A2U1QTI2-F1
#
_cell.length_a   1.000
_cell.length_b   1.000
_cell.length_c   1.000
_cell.angle_alpha   90.00
_cell.angle_beta   90.00
_cell.angle_gamma   90.00
#
_symmetry.space_group_name_H-M   'P 1'
#
loop_
_entity.id
_entity.type
_entity.pdbx_description
1 polymer ?
#
loop_
_entity_poly.entity_id
_entity_poly.type
_entity_poly.pdbx_seq_one_letter_code
_entity_poly.pdbx_strand_id
1 'polypeptide(L)'
;MLVSLKFNPNNFSTYPNLAAGCFLALFPVYILYYILNLPKIHIYSDTIEFHRFLGLFKRTILRTDINSWLVRKKESKYGDYEYLYLTLNEHKIIKVSSFDYDDFDKIKSSIIKNKPQNKILKERLDRKENIQFSIILILLGILFVYIAGQFYKDDSLTKNEVCVIKGTLSEDIELKHSRKSRSLVFKLENLSDFEFKTGSLALKETYYKDLMRDFKKGDKIYLTIEKDQYQQKISKKVQMSFWEKYFHYEKIDVVEVENRNFKYLSLSDFNKTNRDNDYWGIGFFGIFGVLLTIGSFYLYPKNKKAPLLNRS
;
A
#
# COMPACT_ATOMS: atom_id res chain seq x y z
N MET A 1 35.56 26.41 -17.25
CA MET A 1 35.84 25.18 -18.01
C MET A 1 34.55 24.37 -18.06
N LEU A 2 33.83 24.40 -19.19
CA LEU A 2 32.56 23.69 -19.36
C LEU A 2 32.86 22.21 -19.63
N VAL A 3 32.54 21.35 -18.67
CA VAL A 3 32.65 19.89 -18.83
C VAL A 3 31.49 19.44 -19.71
N SER A 4 31.76 19.08 -20.96
CA SER A 4 30.77 18.40 -21.80
C SER A 4 30.63 16.96 -21.33
N LEU A 5 29.50 16.63 -20.70
CA LEU A 5 29.12 15.24 -20.43
C LEU A 5 28.76 14.57 -21.77
N LYS A 6 29.68 13.75 -22.30
CA LYS A 6 29.40 12.88 -23.46
C LYS A 6 28.37 11.82 -23.07
N PHE A 7 27.34 11.68 -23.91
CA PHE A 7 26.28 10.68 -23.81
C PHE A 7 26.87 9.26 -23.82
N ASN A 8 26.63 8.47 -22.77
CA ASN A 8 26.98 7.05 -22.69
C ASN A 8 25.68 6.21 -22.61
N PRO A 9 25.32 5.46 -23.67
CA PRO A 9 24.04 4.77 -23.78
C PRO A 9 23.90 3.52 -22.87
N ASN A 10 24.96 3.08 -22.18
CA ASN A 10 24.97 1.83 -21.43
C ASN A 10 24.56 1.94 -19.96
N ASN A 11 24.09 3.12 -19.50
CA ASN A 11 23.76 3.37 -18.10
C ASN A 11 22.32 3.88 -17.93
N PHE A 12 21.34 3.01 -18.18
CA PHE A 12 19.90 3.33 -18.03
C PHE A 12 19.50 3.63 -16.58
N SER A 13 20.32 3.24 -15.60
CA SER A 13 20.08 3.44 -14.16
C SER A 13 20.29 4.90 -13.69
N THR A 14 20.77 5.80 -14.55
CA THR A 14 21.18 7.16 -14.15
C THR A 14 20.18 8.27 -14.48
N TYR A 15 19.00 7.96 -15.05
CA TYR A 15 18.08 9.01 -15.51
C TYR A 15 16.64 8.89 -15.01
N PRO A 16 16.41 8.89 -13.67
CA PRO A 16 15.07 9.10 -13.13
C PRO A 16 14.44 10.41 -13.64
N ASN A 17 15.27 11.41 -13.99
CA ASN A 17 14.82 12.69 -14.55
C ASN A 17 14.21 12.58 -15.96
N LEU A 18 14.63 11.60 -16.77
CA LEU A 18 14.10 11.41 -18.12
C LEU A 18 12.75 10.67 -18.07
N ALA A 19 12.64 9.67 -17.19
CA ALA A 19 11.36 9.04 -16.86
C ALA A 19 10.37 10.04 -16.21
N ALA A 20 10.84 10.88 -15.29
CA ALA A 20 10.04 11.96 -14.69
C ALA A 20 9.63 13.01 -15.74
N GLY A 21 10.52 13.37 -16.67
CA GLY A 21 10.23 14.24 -17.80
C GLY A 21 9.16 13.67 -18.74
N CYS A 22 9.23 12.39 -19.07
CA CYS A 22 8.19 11.70 -19.84
C CYS A 22 6.84 11.68 -19.08
N PHE A 23 6.85 11.41 -17.77
CA PHE A 23 5.64 11.47 -16.94
C PHE A 23 5.02 12.88 -16.91
N LEU A 24 5.84 13.92 -16.78
CA LEU A 24 5.39 15.31 -16.81
C LEU A 24 4.85 15.70 -18.19
N ALA A 25 5.40 15.17 -19.28
CA ALA A 25 4.88 15.41 -20.63
C ALA A 25 3.54 14.70 -20.90
N LEU A 26 3.31 13.54 -20.28
CA LEU A 26 2.03 12.81 -20.39
C LEU A 26 0.88 13.50 -19.64
N PHE A 27 1.19 14.29 -18.61
CA PHE A 27 0.17 14.94 -17.78
C PHE A 27 -0.66 16.01 -18.54
N PRO A 28 -0.07 16.94 -19.32
CA PRO A 28 -0.81 17.83 -20.21
C PRO A 28 -1.61 17.08 -21.28
N VAL A 29 -1.07 16.00 -21.84
CA VAL A 29 -1.78 15.17 -22.83
C VAL A 29 -3.02 14.53 -22.21
N TYR A 30 -2.88 14.03 -20.97
CA TYR A 30 -3.99 13.49 -20.19
C TYR A 30 -5.06 14.54 -19.89
N ILE A 31 -4.67 15.74 -19.44
CA ILE A 31 -5.61 16.86 -19.20
C ILE A 31 -6.32 17.24 -20.49
N LEU A 32 -5.58 17.40 -21.60
CA LEU A 32 -6.14 17.74 -22.90
C LEU A 32 -7.14 16.67 -23.37
N TYR A 33 -6.80 15.39 -23.20
CA TYR A 33 -7.71 14.28 -23.48
C TYR A 33 -9.01 14.38 -22.67
N TYR A 34 -8.94 14.73 -21.39
CA TYR A 34 -10.12 14.93 -20.54
C TYR A 34 -10.98 16.11 -20.99
N ILE A 35 -10.36 17.25 -21.30
CA ILE A 35 -11.07 18.46 -21.79
C ILE A 35 -11.79 18.15 -23.10
N LEU A 36 -11.12 17.49 -24.05
CA LEU A 36 -11.72 17.13 -25.33
C LEU A 36 -12.91 16.17 -25.12
N ASN A 37 -12.84 15.28 -24.14
CA ASN A 37 -13.88 14.30 -23.83
C ASN A 37 -14.98 14.81 -22.89
N LEU A 38 -15.04 16.11 -22.58
CA LEU A 38 -16.11 16.65 -21.74
C LEU A 38 -17.49 16.32 -22.32
N PRO A 39 -18.34 15.61 -21.57
CA PRO A 39 -19.64 15.18 -22.06
C PRO A 39 -20.61 16.37 -22.13
N LYS A 40 -21.46 16.38 -23.17
CA LYS A 40 -22.57 17.34 -23.30
C LYS A 40 -23.87 16.57 -23.52
N ILE A 41 -24.97 17.09 -22.99
CA ILE A 41 -26.29 16.51 -23.15
C ILE A 41 -27.27 17.57 -23.62
N HIS A 42 -28.01 17.26 -24.69
CA HIS A 42 -29.09 18.09 -25.20
C HIS A 42 -30.41 17.33 -25.06
N ILE A 43 -31.43 17.97 -24.49
CA ILE A 43 -32.73 17.36 -24.22
C ILE A 43 -33.76 18.11 -25.06
N TYR A 44 -34.35 17.40 -26.01
CA TYR A 44 -35.44 17.87 -26.86
C TYR A 44 -36.78 17.29 -26.38
N SER A 45 -37.87 17.65 -27.07
CA SER A 45 -39.22 17.18 -26.72
C SER A 45 -39.37 15.67 -26.85
N ASP A 46 -38.72 15.08 -27.86
CA ASP A 46 -38.86 13.68 -28.28
C ASP A 46 -37.56 12.86 -28.09
N THR A 47 -36.41 13.54 -28.12
CA THR A 47 -35.08 12.93 -28.15
C THR A 47 -34.15 13.47 -27.07
N ILE A 48 -33.16 12.68 -26.69
CA ILE A 48 -32.03 13.10 -25.85
C ILE A 48 -30.75 12.75 -26.59
N GLU A 49 -29.82 13.70 -26.68
CA GLU A 49 -28.56 13.53 -27.39
C GLU A 49 -27.39 13.66 -26.42
N PHE A 50 -26.53 12.65 -26.41
CA PHE A 50 -25.26 12.66 -25.70
C PHE A 50 -24.13 12.91 -26.68
N HIS A 51 -23.32 13.92 -26.40
CA HIS A 51 -22.20 14.36 -27.21
C HIS A 51 -20.90 14.17 -26.43
N ARG A 52 -19.88 13.63 -27.08
CA ARG A 52 -18.52 13.47 -26.55
C ARG A 52 -17.49 13.85 -27.61
N PHE A 53 -16.26 14.13 -27.16
CA PHE A 53 -15.14 14.46 -28.04
C PHE A 53 -15.46 15.67 -28.94
N LEU A 54 -15.77 16.81 -28.31
CA LEU A 54 -16.23 18.03 -29.00
C LEU A 54 -17.46 17.83 -29.94
N GLY A 55 -18.28 16.80 -29.70
CA GLY A 55 -19.47 16.51 -30.52
C GLY A 55 -19.23 15.52 -31.67
N LEU A 56 -18.00 15.02 -31.85
CA LEU A 56 -17.68 14.02 -32.87
C LEU A 56 -18.36 12.67 -32.60
N PHE A 57 -18.55 12.32 -31.33
CA PHE A 57 -19.34 11.15 -30.95
C PHE A 57 -20.71 11.58 -30.44
N LYS A 58 -21.74 11.25 -31.21
CA LYS A 58 -23.14 11.53 -30.90
C LYS A 58 -23.91 10.24 -30.68
N ARG A 59 -24.62 10.16 -29.56
CA ARG A 59 -25.58 9.09 -29.27
C ARG A 59 -26.95 9.71 -29.00
N THR A 60 -27.91 9.46 -29.88
CA THR A 60 -29.29 9.91 -29.73
C THR A 60 -30.15 8.77 -29.18
N ILE A 61 -31.07 9.09 -28.26
CA ILE A 61 -32.09 8.18 -27.74
C ILE A 61 -33.47 8.83 -27.84
N LEU A 62 -34.50 8.05 -28.14
CA LEU A 62 -35.88 8.51 -28.04
C LEU A 62 -36.33 8.47 -26.57
N ARG A 63 -37.10 9.48 -26.14
CA ARG A 63 -37.66 9.53 -24.78
C ARG A 63 -38.71 8.44 -24.54
N THR A 64 -39.38 8.01 -25.61
CA THR A 64 -40.30 6.87 -25.58
C THR A 64 -39.57 5.57 -25.24
N ASP A 65 -38.32 5.43 -25.64
CA ASP A 65 -37.52 4.22 -25.38
C ASP A 65 -37.11 4.07 -23.93
N ILE A 66 -37.19 5.13 -23.12
CA ILE A 66 -36.86 5.05 -21.70
C ILE A 66 -38.01 4.38 -20.96
N ASN A 67 -37.78 3.15 -20.51
CA ASN A 67 -38.79 2.34 -19.80
C ASN A 67 -38.81 2.63 -18.31
N SER A 68 -37.64 2.81 -17.70
CA SER A 68 -37.51 3.04 -16.25
C SER A 68 -36.19 3.69 -15.88
N TRP A 69 -36.07 4.18 -14.65
CA TRP A 69 -34.88 4.87 -14.16
C TRP A 69 -34.47 4.42 -12.75
N LEU A 70 -33.22 4.65 -12.38
CA LEU A 70 -32.70 4.44 -11.02
C LEU A 70 -31.65 5.51 -10.71
N VAL A 71 -31.75 6.13 -9.53
CA VAL A 71 -30.70 7.01 -9.00
C VAL A 71 -29.96 6.30 -7.88
N ARG A 72 -28.63 6.41 -7.88
CA ARG A 72 -27.77 5.98 -6.76
C ARG A 72 -26.85 7.12 -6.34
N LYS A 73 -26.88 7.47 -5.06
CA LYS A 73 -25.91 8.39 -4.45
C LYS A 73 -24.67 7.60 -4.06
N LYS A 74 -23.49 8.19 -4.25
CA LYS A 74 -22.21 7.65 -3.81
C LYS A 74 -21.46 8.74 -3.05
N GLU A 75 -20.95 8.37 -1.90
CA GLU A 75 -20.12 9.24 -1.09
C GLU A 75 -18.68 9.20 -1.59
N SER A 76 -18.01 10.35 -1.58
CA SER A 76 -16.60 10.44 -1.97
C SER A 76 -15.87 11.49 -1.16
N LYS A 77 -14.55 11.32 -0.99
CA LYS A 77 -13.68 12.30 -0.35
C LYS A 77 -13.72 13.68 -1.02
N TYR A 78 -14.04 13.72 -2.32
CA TYR A 78 -14.06 14.93 -3.13
C TYR A 78 -15.49 15.48 -3.35
N GLY A 79 -16.45 14.99 -2.56
CA GLY A 79 -17.86 15.37 -2.65
C GLY A 79 -18.75 14.21 -3.06
N ASP A 80 -19.98 14.23 -2.57
CA ASP A 80 -20.99 13.24 -2.91
C ASP A 80 -21.48 13.46 -4.34
N TYR A 81 -21.81 12.35 -5.01
CA TYR A 81 -22.21 12.38 -6.40
C TYR A 81 -23.29 11.36 -6.68
N GLU A 82 -24.08 11.62 -7.72
CA GLU A 82 -25.22 10.80 -8.09
C GLU A 82 -25.03 10.18 -9.48
N TYR A 83 -25.46 8.93 -9.61
CA TYR A 83 -25.59 8.27 -10.89
C TYR A 83 -27.06 8.06 -11.23
N LEU A 84 -27.48 8.58 -12.37
CA LEU A 84 -28.76 8.28 -12.99
C LEU A 84 -28.58 7.16 -14.02
N TYR A 85 -29.24 6.04 -13.79
CA TYR A 85 -29.32 4.90 -14.69
C TYR A 85 -30.66 4.94 -15.42
N LEU A 86 -30.63 4.94 -16.75
CA LEU A 86 -31.81 4.88 -17.62
C LEU A 86 -31.85 3.50 -18.27
N THR A 87 -32.96 2.79 -18.12
CA THR A 87 -33.19 1.50 -18.80
C THR A 87 -34.02 1.76 -20.05
N LEU A 88 -33.45 1.46 -21.20
CA LEU A 88 -34.09 1.62 -22.50
C LEU A 88 -34.89 0.36 -22.90
N ASN A 89 -35.59 0.46 -24.03
CA ASN A 89 -36.03 -0.67 -24.82
C ASN A 89 -34.87 -1.66 -25.04
N GLU A 90 -35.20 -2.96 -25.10
CA GLU A 90 -34.22 -4.05 -25.17
C GLU A 90 -33.29 -4.15 -23.93
N HIS A 91 -33.63 -3.49 -22.82
CA HIS A 91 -32.90 -3.56 -21.54
C HIS A 91 -31.47 -2.99 -21.58
N LYS A 92 -31.16 -2.14 -22.56
CA LYS A 92 -29.91 -1.37 -22.61
C LYS A 92 -29.90 -0.36 -21.47
N ILE A 93 -28.76 -0.20 -20.79
CA ILE A 93 -28.61 0.72 -19.65
C ILE A 93 -27.70 1.88 -20.04
N ILE A 94 -28.17 3.11 -19.87
CA ILE A 94 -27.37 4.33 -19.97
C ILE A 94 -27.11 4.84 -18.56
N LYS A 95 -25.87 5.27 -18.30
CA LYS A 95 -25.42 5.81 -17.01
C LYS A 95 -25.01 7.26 -17.21
N VAL A 96 -25.55 8.16 -16.40
CA VAL A 96 -25.29 9.60 -16.39
C VAL A 96 -24.78 9.97 -15.00
N SER A 97 -23.63 10.64 -14.90
CA SER A 97 -23.00 11.07 -13.63
C SER A 97 -23.33 12.52 -13.33
N SER A 98 -23.53 12.89 -12.06
CA SER A 98 -23.62 14.29 -11.67
C SER A 98 -22.29 15.03 -11.80
N PHE A 99 -21.15 14.32 -11.79
CA PHE A 99 -19.84 14.92 -12.08
C PHE A 99 -19.69 15.40 -13.53
N ASP A 100 -20.48 14.84 -14.44
CA ASP A 100 -20.34 15.10 -15.87
C ASP A 100 -21.15 16.35 -16.30
N TYR A 101 -22.08 16.83 -15.47
CA TYR A 101 -23.04 17.88 -15.85
C TYR A 101 -23.40 18.80 -14.67
N ASP A 102 -23.14 20.09 -14.82
CA ASP A 102 -23.44 21.10 -13.79
C ASP A 102 -24.95 21.20 -13.46
N ASP A 103 -25.81 21.08 -14.48
CA ASP A 103 -27.28 21.14 -14.35
C ASP A 103 -27.93 19.75 -14.13
N PHE A 104 -27.24 18.82 -13.48
CA PHE A 104 -27.67 17.43 -13.34
C PHE A 104 -29.10 17.26 -12.80
N ASP A 105 -29.53 18.07 -11.83
CA ASP A 105 -30.88 17.96 -11.26
C ASP A 105 -31.99 18.36 -12.23
N LYS A 106 -31.75 19.35 -13.10
CA LYS A 106 -32.67 19.74 -14.18
C LYS A 106 -32.75 18.63 -15.24
N ILE A 107 -31.59 18.08 -15.61
CA ILE A 107 -31.50 16.93 -16.52
C ILE A 107 -32.29 15.74 -15.95
N LYS A 108 -32.01 15.36 -14.71
CA LYS A 108 -32.65 14.25 -14.00
C LYS A 108 -34.17 14.41 -13.97
N SER A 109 -34.67 15.53 -13.45
CA SER A 109 -36.11 15.80 -13.33
C SER A 109 -36.84 15.81 -14.69
N SER A 110 -36.21 16.36 -15.73
CA SER A 110 -36.81 16.38 -17.07
C SER A 110 -36.94 14.98 -17.70
N ILE A 111 -35.98 14.08 -17.45
CA ILE A 111 -35.93 12.74 -18.05
C ILE A 111 -36.83 11.75 -17.30
N ILE A 112 -36.89 11.81 -15.97
CA ILE A 112 -37.60 10.81 -15.15
C ILE A 112 -39.13 11.01 -15.08
N LYS A 113 -39.64 12.15 -15.56
CA LYS A 113 -41.06 12.51 -15.46
C LYS A 113 -41.96 11.41 -16.05
N ASN A 114 -42.93 10.94 -15.27
CA ASN A 114 -43.89 9.90 -15.64
C ASN A 114 -43.28 8.53 -15.98
N LYS A 115 -42.06 8.23 -15.52
CA LYS A 115 -41.42 6.92 -15.70
C LYS A 115 -41.27 6.19 -14.36
N PRO A 116 -41.48 4.87 -14.30
CA PRO A 116 -41.35 4.11 -13.06
C PRO A 116 -39.89 3.93 -12.66
N GLN A 117 -39.65 3.83 -11.35
CA GLN A 117 -38.33 3.52 -10.80
C GLN A 117 -38.02 2.02 -10.93
N ASN A 118 -36.79 1.69 -11.35
CA ASN A 118 -36.36 0.32 -11.59
C ASN A 118 -35.78 -0.33 -10.32
N LYS A 119 -36.65 -1.00 -9.54
CA LYS A 119 -36.24 -1.76 -8.35
C LYS A 119 -35.36 -2.97 -8.67
N ILE A 120 -35.64 -3.66 -9.78
CA ILE A 120 -34.89 -4.86 -10.21
C ILE A 120 -33.43 -4.50 -10.55
N LEU A 121 -33.22 -3.38 -11.23
CA LEU A 121 -31.88 -2.88 -11.53
C LEU A 121 -31.13 -2.49 -10.26
N LYS A 122 -31.82 -1.89 -9.27
CA LYS A 122 -31.23 -1.57 -7.97
C LYS A 122 -30.69 -2.82 -7.28
N GLU A 123 -31.54 -3.83 -7.12
CA GLU A 123 -31.15 -5.11 -6.52
C GLU A 123 -30.00 -5.78 -7.27
N ARG A 124 -30.00 -5.72 -8.61
CA ARG A 124 -28.93 -6.28 -9.44
C ARG A 124 -27.59 -5.55 -9.23
N LEU A 125 -27.62 -4.22 -9.13
CA LEU A 125 -26.41 -3.43 -8.89
C LEU A 125 -25.87 -3.63 -7.47
N ASP A 126 -26.75 -3.63 -6.46
CA ASP A 126 -26.38 -3.90 -5.06
C ASP A 126 -25.80 -5.33 -4.94
N ARG A 127 -26.39 -6.33 -5.60
CA ARG A 127 -25.84 -7.69 -5.68
C ARG A 127 -24.45 -7.73 -6.30
N LYS A 128 -24.24 -7.01 -7.42
CA LYS A 128 -22.94 -6.96 -8.10
C LYS A 128 -21.87 -6.34 -7.19
N GLU A 129 -22.20 -5.25 -6.50
CA GLU A 129 -21.28 -4.62 -5.56
C GLU A 129 -20.97 -5.53 -4.38
N ASN A 130 -21.96 -6.21 -3.79
CA ASN A 130 -21.72 -7.18 -2.73
C ASN A 130 -20.81 -8.33 -3.19
N ILE A 131 -20.99 -8.86 -4.40
CA ILE A 131 -20.07 -9.86 -4.96
C ILE A 131 -18.66 -9.30 -5.11
N GLN A 132 -18.51 -8.07 -5.63
CA GLN A 132 -17.21 -7.42 -5.75
C GLN A 132 -16.53 -7.24 -4.39
N PHE A 133 -17.26 -6.76 -3.38
CA PHE A 133 -16.77 -6.64 -2.01
C PHE A 133 -16.38 -7.98 -1.42
N SER A 134 -17.21 -9.03 -1.58
CA SER A 134 -16.87 -10.39 -1.14
C SER A 134 -15.57 -10.88 -1.76
N ILE A 135 -15.37 -10.71 -3.08
CA ILE A 135 -14.13 -11.10 -3.75
C ILE A 135 -12.92 -10.35 -3.18
N ILE A 136 -13.04 -9.04 -2.97
CA ILE A 136 -11.97 -8.22 -2.37
C ILE A 136 -11.62 -8.72 -0.96
N LEU A 137 -12.62 -9.02 -0.13
CA LEU A 137 -12.42 -9.53 1.22
C LEU A 137 -11.77 -10.92 1.23
N ILE A 138 -12.13 -11.80 0.29
CA ILE A 138 -11.47 -13.11 0.13
C ILE A 138 -9.99 -12.92 -0.22
N LEU A 139 -9.69 -12.07 -1.19
CA LEU A 139 -8.31 -11.81 -1.60
C LEU A 139 -7.49 -11.21 -0.45
N LEU A 140 -8.07 -10.28 0.30
CA LEU A 140 -7.43 -9.69 1.47
C LEU A 140 -7.24 -10.73 2.59
N GLY A 141 -8.21 -11.61 2.80
CA GLY A 141 -8.13 -12.73 3.73
C GLY A 141 -7.00 -13.68 3.39
N ILE A 142 -6.90 -14.12 2.12
CA ILE A 142 -5.80 -14.96 1.63
C ILE A 142 -4.46 -14.26 1.80
N LEU A 143 -4.37 -12.96 1.49
CA LEU A 143 -3.15 -12.18 1.68
C LEU A 143 -2.72 -12.15 3.15
N PHE A 144 -3.63 -11.94 4.09
CA PHE A 144 -3.31 -11.96 5.52
C PHE A 144 -2.91 -13.35 6.03
N VAL A 145 -3.56 -14.41 5.56
CA VAL A 145 -3.13 -15.78 5.88
C VAL A 145 -1.72 -16.06 5.33
N TYR A 146 -1.42 -15.59 4.11
CA TYR A 146 -0.09 -15.71 3.53
C TYR A 146 0.97 -14.95 4.36
N ILE A 147 0.66 -13.72 4.79
CA ILE A 147 1.53 -12.92 5.67
C ILE A 147 1.73 -13.65 7.01
N ALA A 148 0.67 -14.19 7.62
CA ALA A 148 0.78 -14.99 8.84
C ALA A 148 1.71 -16.21 8.66
N GLY A 149 1.67 -16.84 7.48
CA GLY A 149 2.59 -17.93 7.13
C GLY A 149 4.06 -17.52 7.07
N GLN A 150 4.38 -16.25 6.77
CA GLN A 150 5.77 -15.77 6.83
C GLN A 150 6.29 -15.72 8.26
N PHE A 151 5.45 -15.35 9.24
CA PHE A 151 5.82 -15.34 10.66
C PHE A 151 5.98 -16.75 11.27
N TYR A 152 5.56 -17.81 10.57
CA TYR A 152 5.78 -19.19 11.04
C TYR A 152 7.19 -19.69 10.75
N LYS A 153 7.94 -19.02 9.87
CA LYS A 153 9.33 -19.38 9.59
C LYS A 153 10.17 -19.09 10.83
N ASP A 154 10.97 -20.07 11.24
CA ASP A 154 11.90 -19.88 12.34
C ASP A 154 13.11 -19.09 11.84
N ASP A 155 13.04 -17.78 11.99
CA ASP A 155 14.12 -16.85 11.64
C ASP A 155 15.09 -16.64 12.83
N SER A 156 15.10 -17.56 13.81
CA SER A 156 16.02 -17.50 14.94
C SER A 156 17.48 -17.64 14.51
N LEU A 157 18.32 -16.69 14.89
CA LEU A 157 19.73 -16.69 14.54
C LEU A 157 20.51 -17.75 15.34
N THR A 158 21.36 -18.50 14.66
CA THR A 158 22.30 -19.44 15.29
C THR A 158 23.69 -18.82 15.46
N LYS A 159 24.54 -19.44 16.28
CA LYS A 159 25.95 -19.02 16.44
C LYS A 159 26.75 -19.02 15.14
N ASN A 160 26.32 -19.81 14.15
CA ASN A 160 26.97 -19.90 12.84
C ASN A 160 26.56 -18.75 11.91
N GLU A 161 25.52 -17.98 12.25
CA GLU A 161 24.96 -16.90 11.42
C GLU A 161 25.32 -15.52 11.97
N VAL A 162 26.04 -15.47 13.08
CA VAL A 162 26.47 -14.22 13.72
C VAL A 162 28.00 -14.11 13.73
N CYS A 163 28.51 -12.88 13.81
CA CYS A 163 29.92 -12.59 13.99
C CYS A 163 30.14 -11.48 15.02
N VAL A 164 31.29 -11.51 15.68
CA VAL A 164 31.67 -10.51 16.69
C VAL A 164 32.49 -9.40 16.06
N ILE A 165 32.05 -8.18 16.25
CA ILE A 165 32.76 -6.95 15.91
C ILE A 165 33.39 -6.40 17.17
N LYS A 166 34.71 -6.22 17.12
CA LYS A 166 35.48 -5.56 18.16
C LYS A 166 35.73 -4.12 17.76
N GLY A 167 35.42 -3.18 18.65
CA GLY A 167 35.65 -1.76 18.42
C GLY A 167 35.87 -0.98 19.71
N THR A 168 36.28 0.26 19.55
CA THR A 168 36.35 1.26 20.61
C THR A 168 35.18 2.21 20.47
N LEU A 169 34.48 2.52 21.55
CA LEU A 169 33.35 3.44 21.54
C LEU A 169 33.83 4.87 21.22
N SER A 170 33.33 5.46 20.14
CA SER A 170 33.66 6.85 19.77
C SER A 170 32.90 7.89 20.59
N GLU A 171 31.74 7.50 21.11
CA GLU A 171 30.82 8.28 21.92
C GLU A 171 30.26 7.38 23.04
N ASP A 172 29.68 7.99 24.09
CA ASP A 172 28.93 7.23 25.09
C ASP A 172 27.74 6.52 24.42
N ILE A 173 27.34 5.38 24.98
CA ILE A 173 26.19 4.63 24.47
C ILE A 173 24.92 5.45 24.70
N GLU A 174 24.13 5.68 23.64
CA GLU A 174 22.96 6.57 23.69
C GLU A 174 21.63 5.81 23.58
N LEU A 175 20.63 6.24 24.34
CA LEU A 175 19.25 5.79 24.20
C LEU A 175 18.46 6.76 23.31
N LYS A 176 18.34 6.46 22.02
CA LYS A 176 17.54 7.27 21.08
C LYS A 176 16.05 6.96 21.20
N HIS A 177 15.24 8.02 21.24
CA HIS A 177 13.79 7.95 21.29
C HIS A 177 13.19 8.40 19.95
N SER A 178 12.22 7.65 19.47
CA SER A 178 11.34 8.04 18.37
C SER A 178 9.90 8.11 18.87
N ARG A 179 8.99 8.64 18.03
CA ARG A 179 7.57 8.81 18.37
C ARG A 179 6.89 7.52 18.86
N LYS A 180 7.39 6.34 18.49
CA LYS A 180 6.81 5.03 18.86
C LYS A 180 7.84 3.97 19.28
N SER A 181 9.13 4.29 19.28
CA SER A 181 10.19 3.30 19.48
C SER A 181 11.37 3.87 20.26
N ARG A 182 12.12 2.98 20.90
CA ARG A 182 13.39 3.29 21.59
C ARG A 182 14.48 2.37 21.06
N SER A 183 15.68 2.88 20.90
CA SER A 183 16.82 2.08 20.47
C SER A 183 18.08 2.49 21.21
N LEU A 184 18.88 1.50 21.58
CA LEU A 184 20.21 1.73 22.11
C LEU A 184 21.18 1.83 20.94
N VAL A 185 22.06 2.83 20.92
CA VAL A 185 22.95 3.11 19.80
C VAL A 185 24.40 3.10 20.26
N PHE A 186 25.23 2.41 19.50
CA PHE A 186 26.67 2.30 19.66
C PHE A 186 27.34 2.87 18.41
N LYS A 187 28.35 3.70 18.61
CA LYS A 187 29.21 4.21 17.54
C LYS A 187 30.64 3.79 17.81
N LEU A 188 31.29 3.23 16.80
CA LEU A 188 32.63 2.69 16.91
C LEU A 188 33.63 3.55 16.13
N GLU A 189 34.80 3.82 16.71
CA GLU A 189 35.85 4.62 16.05
C GLU A 189 36.34 4.00 14.75
N ASN A 190 36.46 2.67 14.71
CA ASN A 190 36.93 1.92 13.55
C ASN A 190 35.87 1.74 12.46
N LEU A 191 34.61 2.10 12.73
CA LEU A 191 33.46 1.93 11.83
C LEU A 191 32.50 3.13 11.96
N SER A 192 33.04 4.35 11.81
CA SER A 192 32.32 5.61 12.02
C SER A 192 31.13 5.85 11.09
N ASP A 193 31.13 5.21 9.91
CA ASP A 193 30.07 5.34 8.91
C ASP A 193 28.80 4.56 9.27
N PHE A 194 28.83 3.77 10.36
CA PHE A 194 27.74 2.89 10.76
C PHE A 194 27.25 3.18 12.18
N GLU A 195 25.92 3.18 12.34
CA GLU A 195 25.27 3.15 13.64
C GLU A 195 24.87 1.71 13.98
N PHE A 196 25.49 1.15 15.02
CA PHE A 196 25.10 -0.13 15.58
C PHE A 196 23.96 0.09 16.56
N LYS A 197 22.88 -0.66 16.45
CA LYS A 197 21.68 -0.42 17.26
C LYS A 197 21.06 -1.70 17.81
N THR A 198 20.53 -1.60 19.03
CA THR A 198 19.59 -2.58 19.58
C THR A 198 18.18 -1.98 19.49
N GLY A 199 17.32 -2.59 18.66
CA GLY A 199 15.96 -2.14 18.42
C GLY A 199 15.03 -2.35 19.62
N SER A 200 13.83 -1.76 19.57
CA SER A 200 12.90 -1.71 20.72
C SER A 200 12.42 -3.08 21.23
N LEU A 201 12.41 -4.10 20.37
CA LEU A 201 12.08 -5.46 20.76
C LEU A 201 13.19 -6.00 21.68
N ALA A 202 14.39 -6.19 21.14
CA ALA A 202 15.56 -6.66 21.89
C ALA A 202 15.91 -5.77 23.10
N LEU A 203 15.63 -4.47 23.04
CA LEU A 203 15.89 -3.53 24.14
C LEU A 203 15.12 -3.90 25.42
N LYS A 204 13.96 -4.57 25.33
CA LYS A 204 13.19 -5.01 26.51
C LYS A 204 13.95 -6.03 27.36
N GLU A 205 14.70 -6.91 26.70
CA GLU A 205 15.53 -7.94 27.34
C GLU A 205 16.98 -7.48 27.50
N THR A 206 17.32 -6.25 27.09
CA THR A 206 18.66 -5.70 27.24
C THR A 206 18.80 -5.01 28.60
N TYR A 207 19.84 -5.35 29.36
CA TYR A 207 20.25 -4.63 30.58
C TYR A 207 20.92 -3.29 30.25
N TYR A 208 20.22 -2.42 29.50
CA TYR A 208 20.80 -1.24 28.87
C TYR A 208 21.28 -0.18 29.87
N LYS A 209 20.66 -0.10 31.06
CA LYS A 209 21.08 0.82 32.12
C LYS A 209 22.45 0.46 32.67
N ASP A 210 22.66 -0.83 32.95
CA ASP A 210 23.95 -1.34 33.42
C ASP A 210 25.00 -1.23 32.31
N LEU A 211 24.63 -1.56 31.07
CA LEU A 211 25.51 -1.40 29.91
C LEU A 211 25.98 0.05 29.73
N MET A 212 25.08 1.04 29.78
CA MET A 212 25.44 2.47 29.66
C MET A 212 26.24 3.00 30.87
N ARG A 213 26.16 2.33 32.03
CA ARG A 213 26.97 2.66 33.21
C ARG A 213 28.38 2.08 33.09
N ASP A 214 28.47 0.83 32.65
CA ASP A 214 29.69 0.03 32.66
C ASP A 214 30.61 0.32 31.46
N PHE A 215 30.07 0.92 30.39
CA PHE A 215 30.81 1.35 29.21
C PHE A 215 30.70 2.86 28.99
N LYS A 216 31.84 3.49 28.74
CA LYS A 216 32.00 4.90 28.38
C LYS A 216 32.77 5.06 27.08
N LYS A 217 32.74 6.27 26.53
CA LYS A 217 33.58 6.66 25.40
C LYS A 217 35.04 6.25 25.65
N GLY A 218 35.66 5.65 24.64
CA GLY A 218 37.02 5.13 24.69
C GLY A 218 37.13 3.69 25.18
N ASP A 219 36.06 3.09 25.71
CA ASP A 219 36.08 1.68 26.12
C ASP A 219 36.01 0.74 24.92
N LYS A 220 36.62 -0.43 25.10
CA LYS A 220 36.56 -1.53 24.11
C LYS A 220 35.29 -2.34 24.33
N ILE A 221 34.53 -2.51 23.27
CA ILE A 221 33.27 -3.27 23.28
C ILE A 221 33.27 -4.37 22.22
N TYR A 222 32.52 -5.43 22.51
CA TYR A 222 32.28 -6.56 21.61
C TYR A 222 30.79 -6.57 21.26
N LEU A 223 30.49 -6.32 19.99
CA LEU A 223 29.12 -6.31 19.47
C LEU A 223 28.94 -7.48 18.53
N THR A 224 27.99 -8.35 18.82
CA THR A 224 27.63 -9.45 17.92
C THR A 224 26.56 -8.97 16.95
N ILE A 225 26.79 -9.19 15.66
CA ILE A 225 25.88 -8.81 14.56
C ILE A 225 25.65 -10.00 13.62
N GLU A 226 24.66 -9.91 12.75
CA GLU A 226 24.44 -10.90 11.70
C GLU A 226 25.59 -10.91 10.68
N LYS A 227 26.01 -12.10 10.25
CA LYS A 227 27.05 -12.27 9.23
C LYS A 227 26.66 -11.64 7.91
N ASP A 228 25.39 -11.70 7.53
CA ASP A 228 24.91 -11.14 6.28
C ASP A 228 25.04 -9.61 6.28
N GLN A 229 24.69 -8.95 7.40
CA GLN A 229 24.91 -7.51 7.56
C GLN A 229 26.39 -7.14 7.48
N TYR A 230 27.27 -7.95 8.07
CA TYR A 230 28.73 -7.77 7.91
C TYR A 230 29.20 -7.93 6.46
N GLN A 231 28.70 -8.95 5.76
CA GLN A 231 29.09 -9.26 4.39
C GLN A 231 28.63 -8.20 3.40
N GLN A 232 27.41 -7.69 3.57
CA GLN A 232 26.79 -6.73 2.68
C GLN A 232 27.26 -5.28 2.95
N LYS A 233 27.33 -4.87 4.23
CA LYS A 233 27.54 -3.46 4.59
C LYS A 233 29.00 -3.13 4.86
N ILE A 234 29.66 -3.93 5.70
CA ILE A 234 31.04 -3.66 6.16
C ILE A 234 32.07 -4.18 5.14
N SER A 235 32.08 -5.48 4.87
CA SER A 235 33.07 -6.08 3.97
C SER A 235 32.74 -5.96 2.48
N LYS A 236 31.49 -5.60 2.15
CA LYS A 236 31.00 -5.38 0.77
C LYS A 236 31.25 -6.56 -0.18
N LYS A 237 31.30 -7.78 0.36
CA LYS A 237 31.51 -9.02 -0.41
C LYS A 237 30.25 -9.46 -1.15
N VAL A 238 29.08 -9.08 -0.63
CA VAL A 238 27.77 -9.40 -1.22
C VAL A 238 27.09 -8.10 -1.65
N GLN A 239 26.56 -8.09 -2.87
CA GLN A 239 25.85 -6.93 -3.41
C GLN A 239 24.47 -6.81 -2.75
N MET A 240 24.16 -5.63 -2.22
CA MET A 240 22.85 -5.34 -1.63
C MET A 240 21.78 -5.16 -2.70
N SER A 241 20.55 -5.48 -2.33
CA SER A 241 19.37 -5.12 -3.13
C SER A 241 19.16 -3.60 -3.13
N PHE A 242 18.44 -3.10 -4.15
CA PHE A 242 18.12 -1.67 -4.27
C PHE A 242 17.38 -1.14 -3.03
N TRP A 243 16.46 -1.94 -2.46
CA TRP A 243 15.68 -1.58 -1.29
C TRP A 243 16.52 -1.50 -0.01
N GLU A 244 17.46 -2.42 0.18
CA GLU A 244 18.40 -2.40 1.31
C GLU A 244 19.28 -1.13 1.30
N LYS A 245 19.74 -0.72 0.12
CA LYS A 245 20.57 0.48 -0.04
C LYS A 245 19.80 1.76 0.31
N TYR A 246 18.50 1.83 0.02
CA TYR A 246 17.72 3.05 0.18
C TYR A 246 17.23 3.26 1.62
N PHE A 247 16.75 2.22 2.31
CA PHE A 247 16.09 2.42 3.60
C PHE A 247 17.02 2.38 4.81
N HIS A 248 18.05 1.52 4.84
CA HIS A 248 18.82 1.26 6.08
C HIS A 248 20.30 0.89 5.87
N TYR A 249 20.99 1.56 4.93
CA TYR A 249 22.39 1.26 4.66
C TYR A 249 23.31 1.45 5.88
N GLU A 250 23.14 2.55 6.61
CA GLU A 250 24.03 2.96 7.72
C GLU A 250 23.75 2.25 9.05
N LYS A 251 22.65 1.49 9.15
CA LYS A 251 22.20 0.89 10.43
C LYS A 251 22.53 -0.59 10.49
N ILE A 252 23.18 -1.03 11.55
CA ILE A 252 23.53 -2.44 11.80
C ILE A 252 22.86 -2.89 13.10
N ASP A 253 22.17 -4.02 13.07
CA ASP A 253 21.46 -4.52 14.24
C ASP A 253 22.41 -5.34 15.13
N VAL A 254 22.41 -5.02 16.42
CA VAL A 254 23.19 -5.70 17.44
C VAL A 254 22.31 -6.75 18.10
N VAL A 255 22.73 -8.00 17.99
CA VAL A 255 21.95 -9.17 18.43
C VAL A 255 22.45 -9.75 19.76
N GLU A 256 23.70 -9.46 20.13
CA GLU A 256 24.25 -9.83 21.43
C GLU A 256 25.33 -8.82 21.86
N VAL A 257 25.36 -8.52 23.16
CA VAL A 257 26.38 -7.66 23.79
C VAL A 257 26.80 -8.27 25.11
N GLU A 258 28.09 -8.54 25.24
CA GLU A 258 28.65 -9.15 26.44
C GLU A 258 30.02 -8.57 26.80
N ASN A 259 30.35 -8.66 28.09
CA ASN A 259 31.71 -8.50 28.58
C ASN A 259 32.15 -9.83 29.25
N ARG A 260 33.35 -9.85 29.84
CA ARG A 260 33.91 -11.06 30.46
C ARG A 260 33.05 -11.63 31.61
N ASN A 261 32.25 -10.80 32.26
CA ASN A 261 31.57 -11.10 33.51
C ASN A 261 30.04 -11.07 33.39
N PHE A 262 29.49 -10.48 32.31
CA PHE A 262 28.07 -10.20 32.19
C PHE A 262 27.61 -10.14 30.73
N LYS A 263 26.45 -10.76 30.44
CA LYS A 263 25.75 -10.66 29.16
C LYS A 263 24.63 -9.64 29.28
N TYR A 264 24.76 -8.51 28.59
CA TYR A 264 23.76 -7.44 28.64
C TYR A 264 22.60 -7.68 27.69
N LEU A 265 22.85 -8.39 26.58
CA LEU A 265 21.84 -8.94 25.67
C LEU A 265 22.40 -10.25 25.15
N SER A 266 21.69 -11.36 25.34
CA SER A 266 22.08 -12.66 24.79
C SER A 266 21.38 -12.94 23.45
N LEU A 267 22.02 -13.72 22.58
CA LEU A 267 21.41 -14.17 21.34
C LEU A 267 20.09 -14.92 21.58
N SER A 268 19.99 -15.69 22.67
CA SER A 268 18.75 -16.39 23.05
C SER A 268 17.63 -15.43 23.42
N ASP A 269 17.91 -14.35 24.15
CA ASP A 269 16.90 -13.37 24.53
C ASP A 269 16.45 -12.52 23.33
N PHE A 270 17.39 -12.21 22.44
CA PHE A 270 17.11 -11.59 21.14
C PHE A 270 16.14 -12.45 20.31
N ASN A 271 16.48 -13.73 20.10
CA ASN A 271 15.65 -14.67 19.34
C ASN A 271 14.28 -14.87 20.00
N LYS A 272 14.23 -15.03 21.33
CA LYS A 272 12.98 -15.19 22.07
C LYS A 272 12.04 -14.02 21.84
N THR A 273 12.56 -12.79 21.92
CA THR A 273 11.71 -11.59 21.75
C THR A 273 11.20 -11.44 20.33
N ASN A 274 12.01 -11.78 19.33
CA ASN A 274 11.57 -11.79 17.94
C ASN A 274 10.49 -12.85 17.72
N ARG A 275 10.68 -14.06 18.25
CA ARG A 275 9.71 -15.14 18.16
C ARG A 275 8.38 -14.84 18.88
N ASP A 276 8.43 -14.20 20.05
CA ASP A 276 7.23 -13.74 20.76
C ASP A 276 6.44 -12.71 19.93
N ASN A 277 7.16 -11.81 19.25
CA ASN A 277 6.55 -10.86 18.32
C ASN A 277 5.96 -11.57 17.09
N ASP A 278 6.63 -12.59 16.57
CA ASP A 278 6.13 -13.39 15.45
C ASP A 278 4.85 -14.14 15.80
N TYR A 279 4.74 -14.70 17.01
CA TYR A 279 3.48 -15.29 17.51
C TYR A 279 2.34 -14.27 17.53
N TRP A 280 2.63 -13.01 17.90
CA TRP A 280 1.64 -11.94 17.86
C TRP A 280 1.23 -11.61 16.41
N GLY A 281 2.19 -11.59 15.48
CA GLY A 281 1.96 -11.45 14.04
C GLY A 281 1.09 -12.57 13.48
N ILE A 282 1.38 -13.83 13.82
CA ILE A 282 0.58 -15.01 13.45
C ILE A 282 -0.85 -14.84 13.96
N GLY A 283 -1.02 -14.51 15.24
CA GLY A 283 -2.34 -14.32 15.84
C GLY A 283 -3.13 -13.22 15.16
N PHE A 284 -2.54 -12.03 15.01
CA PHE A 284 -3.19 -10.88 14.40
C PHE A 284 -3.57 -11.14 12.94
N PHE A 285 -2.61 -11.50 12.08
CA PHE A 285 -2.86 -11.68 10.66
C PHE A 285 -3.66 -12.96 10.36
N GLY A 286 -3.43 -14.03 11.11
CA GLY A 286 -4.16 -15.29 10.96
C GLY A 286 -5.64 -15.16 11.32
N ILE A 287 -5.95 -14.65 12.53
CA ILE A 287 -7.34 -14.48 12.97
C ILE A 287 -8.07 -13.49 12.06
N PHE A 288 -7.44 -12.35 11.74
CA PHE A 288 -8.07 -11.34 10.90
C PHE A 288 -8.28 -11.83 9.47
N GLY A 289 -7.34 -12.60 8.91
CA GLY A 289 -7.48 -13.24 7.60
C GLY A 289 -8.66 -14.21 7.54
N VAL A 290 -8.85 -15.02 8.59
CA VAL A 290 -10.01 -15.93 8.71
C VAL A 290 -11.31 -15.15 8.83
N LEU A 291 -11.36 -14.12 9.67
CA LEU A 291 -12.57 -13.29 9.86
C LEU A 291 -12.99 -12.59 8.57
N LEU A 292 -12.06 -12.03 7.79
CA LEU A 292 -12.36 -11.43 6.49
C LEU A 292 -12.93 -12.46 5.52
N THR A 293 -12.37 -13.67 5.52
CA THR A 293 -12.83 -14.76 4.66
C THR A 293 -14.25 -15.20 5.05
N ILE A 294 -14.56 -15.35 6.34
CA ILE A 294 -15.91 -15.68 6.82
C ILE A 294 -16.89 -14.54 6.49
N GLY A 295 -16.51 -13.29 6.76
CA GLY A 295 -17.32 -12.12 6.44
C GLY A 295 -17.65 -12.01 4.94
N SER A 296 -16.74 -12.43 4.08
CA SER A 296 -16.96 -12.47 2.63
C SER A 296 -18.12 -13.40 2.23
N PHE A 297 -18.25 -14.56 2.90
CA PHE A 297 -19.33 -15.54 2.65
C PHE A 297 -20.67 -15.02 3.16
N TYR A 298 -20.67 -14.23 4.25
CA TYR A 298 -21.88 -13.58 4.75
C TYR A 298 -22.39 -12.49 3.78
N LEU A 299 -21.48 -11.70 3.22
CA LEU A 299 -21.81 -10.67 2.22
C LEU A 299 -22.15 -11.25 0.85
N TYR A 300 -21.70 -12.48 0.55
CA TYR A 300 -21.97 -13.11 -0.73
C TYR A 300 -23.47 -13.37 -0.87
N PRO A 301 -24.15 -12.74 -1.84
CA PRO A 301 -25.59 -12.79 -1.93
C PRO A 301 -26.05 -14.23 -2.21
N LYS A 302 -26.87 -14.80 -1.32
CA LYS A 302 -27.54 -16.09 -1.55
C LYS A 302 -28.31 -16.01 -2.87
N ASN A 303 -28.14 -17.02 -3.73
CA ASN A 303 -28.73 -17.08 -5.07
C ASN A 303 -30.27 -17.00 -5.03
N LYS A 304 -30.82 -15.79 -5.02
CA LYS A 304 -32.16 -15.55 -5.57
C LYS A 304 -31.98 -15.36 -7.07
N LYS A 305 -32.64 -16.20 -7.87
CA LYS A 305 -32.63 -16.16 -9.33
C LYS A 305 -33.21 -14.81 -9.79
N ALA A 306 -32.37 -13.78 -9.87
CA ALA A 306 -32.73 -12.57 -10.60
C ALA A 306 -32.62 -12.90 -12.11
N PRO A 307 -33.66 -12.67 -12.92
CA PRO A 307 -33.63 -13.01 -14.34
C PRO A 307 -32.48 -12.25 -15.02
N LEU A 308 -31.63 -13.00 -15.73
CA LEU A 308 -30.55 -12.46 -16.54
C LEU A 308 -31.16 -11.80 -17.78
N LEU A 309 -30.77 -10.57 -18.06
CA LEU A 309 -31.02 -9.95 -19.35
C LEU A 309 -29.70 -9.96 -20.11
N ASN A 310 -29.76 -10.50 -21.32
CA ASN A 310 -28.61 -10.64 -22.22
C ASN A 310 -27.90 -9.29 -22.36
N ARG A 311 -26.58 -9.33 -22.16
CA ARG A 311 -25.69 -8.24 -22.55
C ARG A 311 -25.49 -8.37 -24.07
N SER A 312 -25.83 -7.32 -24.81
CA SER A 312 -25.25 -7.03 -26.14
C SER A 312 -24.18 -5.97 -25.97
#